data_AF-A0A1J9P1A4-F1
#
_entry.id   AF-A0A1J9P1A4-F1
#
_cell.length_a   1.000
_cell.length_b   1.000
_cell.length_c   1.000
_cell.angle_alpha   90.00
_cell.angle_beta   90.00
_cell.angle_gamma   90.00
#
_symmetry.space_group_name_H-M   'P 1'
#
loop_
_entity.id
_entity.type
_entity.pdbx_description
1 polymer ?
#
loop_
_entity_poly.entity_id
_entity_poly.type
_entity_poly.pdbx_seq_one_letter_code
_entity_poly.pdbx_strand_id
1 'polypeptide(L)'
;MELARFSPVRGRGLDFEIAFVLVTLGYVLTNLGRAKYLKTLYANKTPTPEMKTAAVQMATKYLLQASSVHTFLASSSSLSGLCAATTVPTSKFRKHASTATSTSTSSPAGPDTSPIPIPDLDPSTQSALAILALAEATLLVVTKDDAYLSACIQARNSLDTEWMVKPPDIPKVRTLLFARLCVRAAEYAEQALSSAGAVGDQGDCSKVDEVLLNYMRSLARVCRAKACRFIGVDAEMAGKTGEGIAWLRAGRGVLGFRGTLEGDAIGTGKGGFGARFTKLKRGWSERREERKIEKETVSSTRGEELEREAEMDWGDDAGREEEGRVLNMLEAKWAKMNDTINTQLIPSSSSYLANLPSGRDIHSTPAAYSPPQLDAEQLVRMRAPPDTHVSFDVADSSDEAADGREVAGRGYF
;
A
#
# COMPACT_ATOMS: atom_id res chain seq x y z
N MET A 1 9.81 -6.02 25.88
CA MET A 1 9.17 -6.56 24.66
C MET A 1 8.17 -7.59 25.12
N GLU A 2 6.95 -7.15 25.42
CA GLU A 2 5.83 -8.08 25.54
C GLU A 2 5.58 -8.65 24.15
N LEU A 3 5.78 -9.95 24.00
CA LEU A 3 5.23 -10.70 22.87
C LEU A 3 3.72 -10.46 22.90
N ALA A 4 3.22 -9.63 21.99
CA ALA A 4 1.80 -9.49 21.76
C ALA A 4 1.24 -10.91 21.62
N ARG A 5 0.34 -11.29 22.53
CA ARG A 5 -0.29 -12.61 22.50
C ARG A 5 -1.16 -12.65 21.26
N PHE A 6 -0.66 -13.22 20.17
CA PHE A 6 -1.47 -13.57 19.01
C PHE A 6 -2.43 -14.70 19.43
N SER A 7 -3.65 -14.34 19.82
CA SER A 7 -4.70 -15.32 20.02
C SER A 7 -5.28 -15.70 18.66
N PRO A 8 -5.29 -16.99 18.28
CA PRO A 8 -5.91 -17.41 17.04
C PRO A 8 -7.40 -17.07 17.06
N VAL A 9 -7.84 -16.29 16.08
CA VAL A 9 -9.25 -16.00 15.86
C VAL A 9 -9.89 -17.19 15.16
N ARG A 10 -10.99 -17.71 15.70
CA ARG A 10 -11.76 -18.79 15.09
C ARG A 10 -13.06 -18.22 14.52
N GLY A 11 -13.13 -18.12 13.20
CA GLY A 11 -14.41 -17.94 12.52
C GLY A 11 -15.10 -19.27 12.29
N ARG A 12 -16.43 -19.25 12.14
CA ARG A 12 -17.23 -20.43 11.78
C ARG A 12 -17.91 -20.19 10.44
N GLY A 13 -17.87 -21.19 9.58
CA GLY A 13 -18.61 -21.20 8.31
C GLY A 13 -17.76 -20.87 7.09
N LEU A 14 -18.31 -21.22 5.93
CA LEU A 14 -17.65 -21.02 4.63
C LEU A 14 -17.49 -19.53 4.31
N ASP A 15 -18.44 -18.68 4.72
CA ASP A 15 -18.39 -17.23 4.49
C ASP A 15 -17.17 -16.59 5.16
N PHE A 16 -16.76 -17.08 6.32
CA PHE A 16 -15.54 -16.62 7.00
C PHE A 16 -14.28 -16.98 6.23
N GLU A 17 -14.19 -18.21 5.73
CA GLU A 17 -13.06 -18.65 4.91
C GLU A 17 -13.01 -17.86 3.58
N ILE A 18 -14.16 -17.63 2.95
CA ILE A 18 -14.25 -16.80 1.73
C ILE A 18 -13.80 -15.36 2.04
N ALA A 19 -14.26 -14.76 3.13
CA ALA A 19 -13.85 -13.41 3.51
C ALA A 19 -12.34 -13.34 3.77
N PHE A 20 -11.78 -14.33 4.48
CA PHE A 20 -10.34 -14.41 4.72
C PHE A 20 -9.54 -14.54 3.42
N VAL A 21 -9.96 -15.39 2.49
CA VAL A 21 -9.31 -15.55 1.18
C VAL A 21 -9.40 -14.27 0.35
N LEU A 22 -10.54 -13.56 0.39
CA LEU A 22 -10.70 -12.31 -0.36
C LEU A 22 -9.89 -11.16 0.25
N VAL A 23 -9.83 -11.06 1.59
CA VAL A 23 -9.01 -10.06 2.28
C VAL A 23 -7.53 -10.27 1.94
N THR A 24 -7.06 -11.52 2.03
CA THR A 24 -5.68 -11.88 1.68
C THR A 24 -5.38 -11.64 0.21
N LEU A 25 -6.33 -11.92 -0.70
CA LEU A 25 -6.21 -11.56 -2.12
C LEU A 25 -6.02 -10.05 -2.32
N GLY A 26 -6.81 -9.21 -1.63
CA GLY A 26 -6.68 -7.75 -1.68
C GLY A 26 -5.29 -7.27 -1.25
N TYR A 27 -4.74 -7.84 -0.16
CA TYR A 27 -3.37 -7.54 0.29
C TYR A 27 -2.31 -7.98 -0.71
N VAL A 28 -2.43 -9.19 -1.26
CA VAL A 28 -1.48 -9.71 -2.25
C VAL A 28 -1.49 -8.86 -3.51
N LEU A 29 -2.67 -8.47 -4.02
CA LEU A 29 -2.79 -7.59 -5.18
C LEU A 29 -2.14 -6.22 -4.93
N THR A 30 -2.38 -5.62 -3.75
CA THR A 30 -1.75 -4.35 -3.36
C THR A 30 -0.22 -4.49 -3.33
N ASN A 31 0.30 -5.54 -2.69
CA ASN A 31 1.74 -5.80 -2.59
C ASN A 31 2.38 -6.08 -3.96
N LEU A 32 1.71 -6.83 -4.84
CA LEU A 32 2.17 -7.06 -6.20
C LEU A 32 2.23 -5.76 -7.00
N GLY A 33 1.21 -4.91 -6.89
CA GLY A 33 1.21 -3.59 -7.49
C GLY A 33 2.39 -2.75 -7.00
N ARG A 34 2.57 -2.69 -5.68
CA ARG A 34 3.64 -1.91 -5.04
C ARG A 34 5.03 -2.38 -5.41
N ALA A 35 5.31 -3.67 -5.24
CA ALA A 35 6.59 -4.26 -5.60
C ALA A 35 6.91 -4.05 -7.09
N LYS A 36 5.90 -4.17 -7.98
CA LYS A 36 6.14 -4.03 -9.42
C LYS A 36 6.61 -2.62 -9.80
N TYR A 37 5.96 -1.58 -9.29
CA TYR A 37 6.38 -0.21 -9.62
C TYR A 37 7.67 0.18 -8.89
N LEU A 38 7.84 -0.19 -7.62
CA LEU A 38 9.03 0.16 -6.83
C LEU A 38 10.30 -0.47 -7.41
N LYS A 39 10.25 -1.75 -7.77
CA LYS A 39 11.38 -2.44 -8.43
C LYS A 39 11.79 -1.79 -9.74
N THR A 40 10.84 -1.21 -10.47
CA THR A 40 11.14 -0.49 -11.71
C THR A 40 11.73 0.88 -11.41
N LEU A 41 11.18 1.60 -10.42
CA LEU A 41 11.61 2.94 -10.07
C LEU A 41 13.02 2.98 -9.45
N TYR A 42 13.36 1.98 -8.63
CA TYR A 42 14.64 1.84 -7.93
C TYR A 42 15.58 0.83 -8.61
N ALA A 43 15.39 0.60 -9.91
CA ALA A 43 16.26 -0.31 -10.66
C ALA A 43 17.71 0.20 -10.71
N ASN A 44 18.67 -0.74 -10.70
CA ASN A 44 20.11 -0.44 -10.75
C ASN A 44 20.53 0.33 -12.00
N LYS A 45 19.74 0.25 -13.07
CA LYS A 45 19.90 1.00 -14.31
C LYS A 45 18.64 1.80 -14.56
N THR A 46 18.79 2.98 -15.16
CA THR A 46 17.65 3.80 -15.58
C THR A 46 16.67 2.97 -16.41
N PRO A 47 15.42 2.77 -15.94
CA PRO A 47 14.43 2.02 -16.69
C PRO A 47 13.98 2.82 -17.91
N THR A 48 13.85 2.14 -19.04
CA THR A 48 13.34 2.75 -20.28
C THR A 48 11.91 3.25 -20.10
N PRO A 49 11.46 4.25 -20.88
CA PRO A 49 10.09 4.76 -20.80
C PRO A 49 9.05 3.64 -21.01
N GLU A 50 9.34 2.68 -21.89
CA GLU A 50 8.50 1.50 -22.13
C GLU A 50 8.38 0.63 -20.88
N MET A 51 9.51 0.32 -20.22
CA MET A 51 9.51 -0.44 -18.96
C MET A 51 8.70 0.28 -17.87
N LYS A 52 8.88 1.60 -17.73
CA LYS A 52 8.08 2.41 -16.79
C LYS A 52 6.58 2.32 -17.11
N THR A 53 6.21 2.43 -18.40
CA THR A 53 4.80 2.35 -18.81
C THR A 53 4.19 0.98 -18.53
N ALA A 54 4.89 -0.10 -18.84
CA ALA A 54 4.43 -1.46 -18.60
C ALA A 54 4.29 -1.76 -17.09
N ALA A 55 5.27 -1.34 -16.28
CA ALA A 55 5.23 -1.48 -14.84
C ALA A 55 4.04 -0.73 -14.23
N VAL A 56 3.81 0.52 -14.64
CA VAL A 56 2.69 1.34 -14.16
C VAL A 56 1.34 0.76 -14.60
N GLN A 57 1.21 0.29 -15.84
CA GLN A 57 -0.03 -0.36 -16.31
C GLN A 57 -0.37 -1.61 -15.50
N MET A 58 0.62 -2.48 -15.26
CA MET A 58 0.42 -3.67 -14.43
C MET A 58 0.11 -3.31 -12.97
N ALA A 59 0.85 -2.38 -12.38
CA ALA A 59 0.62 -1.96 -11.00
C ALA A 59 -0.75 -1.32 -10.81
N THR A 60 -1.18 -0.48 -11.77
CA THR A 60 -2.53 0.10 -11.79
C THR A 60 -3.59 -0.99 -11.87
N LYS A 61 -3.40 -1.99 -12.75
CA LYS A 61 -4.33 -3.13 -12.85
C LYS A 61 -4.49 -3.84 -11.51
N TYR A 62 -3.40 -4.16 -10.83
CA TYR A 62 -3.47 -4.85 -9.53
C TYR A 62 -4.12 -4.00 -8.44
N LEU A 63 -3.81 -2.69 -8.37
CA LEU A 63 -4.42 -1.80 -7.38
C LEU A 63 -5.92 -1.58 -7.62
N LEU A 64 -6.35 -1.44 -8.88
CA LEU A 64 -7.78 -1.34 -9.20
C LEU A 64 -8.53 -2.64 -8.88
N GLN A 65 -7.90 -3.80 -9.08
CA GLN A 65 -8.44 -5.10 -8.67
C GLN A 65 -8.49 -5.23 -7.14
N ALA A 66 -7.46 -4.79 -6.42
CA ALA A 66 -7.48 -4.77 -4.95
C ALA A 66 -8.61 -3.90 -4.43
N SER A 67 -8.79 -2.70 -5.03
CA SER A 67 -9.88 -1.79 -4.67
C SER A 67 -11.26 -2.42 -4.87
N SER A 68 -11.48 -3.14 -5.98
CA SER A 68 -12.77 -3.79 -6.23
C SER A 68 -13.04 -4.95 -5.28
N VAL A 69 -12.02 -5.73 -4.90
CA VAL A 69 -12.14 -6.81 -3.90
C VAL A 69 -12.50 -6.24 -2.53
N HIS A 70 -11.80 -5.19 -2.07
CA HIS A 70 -12.10 -4.54 -0.79
C HIS A 70 -13.49 -3.87 -0.79
N THR A 71 -13.91 -3.30 -1.93
CA THR A 71 -15.26 -2.74 -2.08
C THR A 71 -16.34 -3.83 -2.02
N PHE A 72 -16.08 -5.00 -2.63
CA PHE A 72 -16.98 -6.16 -2.55
C PHE A 72 -17.11 -6.65 -1.10
N LEU A 73 -15.99 -6.75 -0.37
CA LEU A 73 -16.00 -7.12 1.04
C LEU A 73 -16.78 -6.13 1.91
N ALA A 74 -16.62 -4.83 1.68
CA ALA A 74 -17.32 -3.79 2.42
C ALA A 74 -18.84 -3.75 2.17
N SER A 75 -19.28 -4.15 0.97
CA SER A 75 -20.69 -4.10 0.55
C SER A 75 -21.45 -5.43 0.69
N SER A 76 -20.75 -6.54 0.91
CA SER A 76 -21.35 -7.87 1.01
C SER A 76 -22.00 -8.08 2.38
N SER A 77 -23.34 -8.03 2.43
CA SER A 77 -24.11 -8.20 3.67
C SER A 77 -23.89 -9.56 4.35
N SER A 78 -23.58 -10.62 3.60
CA SER A 78 -23.23 -11.94 4.14
C SER A 78 -21.88 -11.96 4.86
N LEU A 79 -20.96 -11.07 4.48
CA LEU A 79 -19.60 -11.02 5.02
C LEU A 79 -19.47 -9.97 6.13
N SER A 80 -20.24 -8.87 6.07
CA SER A 80 -20.24 -7.83 7.11
C SER A 80 -20.69 -8.34 8.49
N GLY A 81 -21.48 -9.42 8.56
CA GLY A 81 -21.90 -10.03 9.83
C GLY A 81 -20.81 -10.81 10.57
N LEU A 82 -19.64 -11.01 9.94
CA LEU A 82 -18.54 -11.84 10.45
C LEU A 82 -17.54 -11.07 11.32
N CYS A 83 -17.77 -9.78 11.56
CA CYS A 83 -16.86 -8.90 12.31
C CYS A 83 -16.68 -9.29 13.78
N ALA A 84 -17.28 -10.39 14.25
CA ALA A 84 -17.44 -10.77 15.63
C ALA A 84 -17.13 -12.27 15.81
N ALA A 85 -15.95 -12.63 16.34
CA ALA A 85 -15.60 -14.02 16.61
C ALA A 85 -16.05 -14.49 18.01
N THR A 86 -16.55 -15.73 18.10
CA THR A 86 -16.88 -16.38 19.38
C THR A 86 -15.65 -17.13 19.92
N THR A 87 -15.20 -16.78 21.14
CA THR A 87 -14.21 -17.61 21.87
C THR A 87 -14.92 -18.72 22.64
N VAL A 88 -14.32 -19.91 22.68
CA VAL A 88 -14.77 -21.01 23.56
C VAL A 88 -14.08 -20.81 24.91
N PRO A 89 -14.78 -20.81 26.05
CA PRO A 89 -14.13 -20.81 27.35
C PRO A 89 -13.32 -22.10 27.50
N THR A 90 -12.04 -21.98 27.82
CA THR A 90 -11.19 -23.11 28.18
C THR A 90 -11.72 -23.72 29.48
N SER A 91 -12.51 -24.81 29.37
CA SER A 91 -13.09 -25.49 30.52
C SER A 91 -11.98 -26.14 31.35
N LYS A 92 -11.67 -25.57 32.51
CA LYS A 92 -11.01 -26.33 33.58
C LYS A 92 -11.98 -27.40 34.07
N PHE A 93 -11.49 -28.64 34.05
CA PHE A 93 -12.07 -29.86 34.58
C PHE A 93 -12.89 -29.62 35.87
N ARG A 94 -14.19 -29.93 35.85
CA ARG A 94 -14.95 -30.17 37.09
C ARG A 94 -15.81 -31.42 36.93
N LYS A 95 -15.31 -32.53 37.49
CA LYS A 95 -16.10 -33.70 37.84
C LYS A 95 -17.17 -33.27 38.86
N HIS A 96 -18.43 -33.66 38.66
CA HIS A 96 -19.26 -34.40 39.63
C HIS A 96 -20.62 -34.71 38.99
N ALA A 97 -21.06 -35.95 39.21
CA ALA A 97 -22.31 -36.53 38.75
C ALA A 97 -23.49 -36.19 39.67
N SER A 98 -24.71 -36.14 39.12
CA SER A 98 -25.92 -36.90 39.52
C SER A 98 -27.24 -36.16 39.21
N THR A 99 -28.06 -36.84 38.40
CA THR A 99 -29.52 -37.06 38.45
C THR A 99 -30.49 -35.96 38.95
N ALA A 100 -31.41 -35.51 38.08
CA ALA A 100 -32.89 -35.63 38.24
C ALA A 100 -33.68 -34.74 37.25
N THR A 101 -34.85 -35.25 36.86
CA THR A 101 -35.86 -34.78 35.89
C THR A 101 -36.76 -33.65 36.41
N SER A 102 -37.11 -32.63 35.60
CA SER A 102 -38.49 -32.09 35.39
C SER A 102 -38.54 -30.74 34.64
N THR A 103 -39.35 -30.73 33.57
CA THR A 103 -40.34 -29.74 33.07
C THR A 103 -40.21 -28.21 33.27
N SER A 104 -40.36 -27.51 32.13
CA SER A 104 -41.01 -26.20 31.84
C SER A 104 -40.42 -24.85 32.29
N THR A 105 -40.30 -23.97 31.27
CA THR A 105 -40.48 -22.50 31.23
C THR A 105 -39.43 -21.56 31.86
N SER A 106 -39.10 -20.55 31.05
CA SER A 106 -38.34 -19.31 31.28
C SER A 106 -36.80 -19.41 31.32
N SER A 107 -36.19 -18.60 30.46
CA SER A 107 -34.76 -18.50 30.13
C SER A 107 -33.83 -18.31 31.33
N PRO A 108 -32.53 -18.64 31.15
CA PRO A 108 -31.50 -17.75 31.65
C PRO A 108 -30.47 -17.40 30.58
N ALA A 109 -30.08 -16.12 30.56
CA ALA A 109 -28.98 -15.59 29.79
C ALA A 109 -27.71 -16.44 29.99
N GLY A 110 -27.14 -16.92 28.89
CA GLY A 110 -25.81 -17.54 28.87
C GLY A 110 -24.73 -16.49 29.17
N PRO A 111 -23.50 -16.91 29.52
CA PRO A 111 -22.42 -15.97 29.82
C PRO A 111 -22.16 -15.12 28.58
N ASP A 112 -22.18 -13.80 28.74
CA ASP A 112 -21.92 -12.82 27.69
C ASP A 112 -20.51 -13.02 27.12
N THR A 113 -20.37 -13.92 26.14
CA THR A 113 -19.23 -13.91 25.22
C THR A 113 -19.40 -12.70 24.34
N SER A 114 -18.89 -11.55 24.80
CA SER A 114 -18.71 -10.38 23.96
C SER A 114 -17.88 -10.81 22.74
N PRO A 115 -18.41 -10.69 21.52
CA PRO A 115 -17.68 -11.13 20.35
C PRO A 115 -16.41 -10.29 20.20
N ILE A 116 -15.29 -10.93 19.90
CA ILE A 116 -14.04 -10.20 19.62
C ILE A 116 -14.19 -9.56 18.24
N PRO A 117 -14.08 -8.23 18.14
CA PRO A 117 -14.12 -7.54 16.86
C PRO A 117 -12.91 -7.95 16.01
N ILE A 118 -13.15 -8.30 14.74
CA ILE A 118 -12.11 -8.57 13.75
C ILE A 118 -11.94 -7.30 12.92
N PRO A 119 -10.94 -6.45 13.20
CA PRO A 119 -10.80 -5.14 12.57
C PRO A 119 -10.60 -5.24 11.06
N ASP A 120 -9.98 -6.32 10.57
CA ASP A 120 -9.77 -6.54 9.14
C ASP A 120 -11.06 -6.86 8.38
N LEU A 121 -12.08 -7.43 9.02
CA LEU A 121 -13.37 -7.71 8.36
C LEU A 121 -14.35 -6.54 8.47
N ASP A 122 -14.03 -5.51 9.27
CA ASP A 122 -14.89 -4.36 9.45
C ASP A 122 -15.13 -3.65 8.09
N PRO A 123 -16.39 -3.36 7.73
CA PRO A 123 -16.72 -2.76 6.45
C PRO A 123 -16.09 -1.37 6.28
N SER A 124 -15.85 -0.62 7.36
CA SER A 124 -15.20 0.67 7.26
C SER A 124 -13.69 0.54 7.04
N THR A 125 -13.02 -0.44 7.65
CA THR A 125 -11.63 -0.81 7.33
C THR A 125 -11.50 -1.25 5.87
N GLN A 126 -12.39 -2.11 5.40
CA GLN A 126 -12.41 -2.56 4.00
C GLN A 126 -12.65 -1.40 3.03
N SER A 127 -13.55 -0.48 3.36
CA SER A 127 -13.74 0.75 2.58
C SER A 127 -12.48 1.63 2.56
N ALA A 128 -11.76 1.72 3.69
CA ALA A 128 -10.52 2.49 3.79
C ALA A 128 -9.43 1.92 2.88
N LEU A 129 -9.25 0.59 2.89
CA LEU A 129 -8.28 -0.09 2.03
C LEU A 129 -8.64 0.05 0.55
N ALA A 130 -9.92 -0.02 0.20
CA ALA A 130 -10.38 0.19 -1.17
C ALA A 130 -10.03 1.60 -1.68
N ILE A 131 -10.26 2.62 -0.86
CA ILE A 131 -9.96 4.02 -1.19
C ILE A 131 -8.44 4.27 -1.21
N LEU A 132 -7.68 3.66 -0.30
CA LEU A 132 -6.23 3.78 -0.27
C LEU A 132 -5.59 3.20 -1.55
N ALA A 133 -6.09 2.05 -2.03
CA ALA A 133 -5.64 1.47 -3.30
C ALA A 133 -5.94 2.40 -4.50
N LEU A 134 -7.06 3.13 -4.48
CA LEU A 134 -7.36 4.16 -5.49
C LEU A 134 -6.42 5.36 -5.41
N ALA A 135 -6.05 5.80 -4.20
CA ALA A 135 -5.07 6.87 -4.00
C ALA A 135 -3.73 6.50 -4.64
N GLU A 136 -3.24 5.28 -4.36
CA GLU A 136 -1.98 4.78 -4.93
C GLU A 136 -2.06 4.62 -6.45
N ALA A 137 -3.16 4.06 -6.97
CA ALA A 137 -3.38 3.93 -8.41
C ALA A 137 -3.40 5.30 -9.11
N THR A 138 -3.95 6.33 -8.47
CA THR A 138 -3.97 7.71 -9.01
C THR A 138 -2.55 8.30 -9.06
N LEU A 139 -1.72 8.02 -8.05
CA LEU A 139 -0.33 8.49 -8.01
C LEU A 139 0.55 7.84 -9.07
N LEU A 140 0.31 6.58 -9.41
CA LEU A 140 1.10 5.88 -10.44
C LEU A 140 1.09 6.58 -11.80
N VAL A 141 -0.01 7.25 -12.13
CA VAL A 141 -0.13 8.04 -13.36
C VAL A 141 0.86 9.20 -13.37
N VAL A 142 1.06 9.83 -12.21
CA VAL A 142 1.97 10.96 -12.03
C VAL A 142 3.42 10.47 -11.99
N THR A 143 3.71 9.43 -11.21
CA THR A 143 5.09 8.93 -11.05
C THR A 143 5.69 8.40 -12.35
N LYS A 144 4.87 7.87 -13.26
CA LYS A 144 5.30 7.42 -14.60
C LYS A 144 6.06 8.50 -15.37
N ASP A 145 5.59 9.75 -15.28
CA ASP A 145 6.04 10.89 -16.07
C ASP A 145 6.81 11.92 -15.21
N ASP A 146 7.10 11.60 -13.95
CA ASP A 146 7.81 12.49 -13.02
C ASP A 146 9.33 12.40 -13.23
N ALA A 147 9.82 13.26 -14.11
CA ALA A 147 11.24 13.37 -14.45
C ALA A 147 12.11 13.77 -13.24
N TYR A 148 11.62 14.64 -12.36
CA TYR A 148 12.38 15.11 -11.20
C TYR A 148 12.57 14.03 -10.15
N LEU A 149 11.52 13.23 -9.89
CA LEU A 149 11.61 12.08 -9.00
C LEU A 149 12.63 11.06 -9.53
N SER A 150 12.54 10.72 -10.82
CA SER A 150 13.48 9.79 -11.46
C SER A 150 14.92 10.28 -11.34
N ALA A 151 15.17 11.58 -11.59
CA ALA A 151 16.50 12.16 -11.49
C ALA A 151 17.06 12.13 -10.06
N CYS A 152 16.24 12.39 -9.03
CA CYS A 152 16.69 12.30 -7.64
C CYS A 152 17.05 10.87 -7.23
N ILE A 153 16.31 9.87 -7.69
CA ILE A 153 16.59 8.46 -7.41
C ILE A 153 17.86 8.01 -8.13
N GLN A 154 18.00 8.33 -9.42
CA GLN A 154 19.19 8.01 -10.21
C GLN A 154 20.46 8.67 -9.65
N ALA A 155 20.36 9.91 -9.18
CA ALA A 155 21.51 10.61 -8.57
C ALA A 155 22.03 9.93 -7.29
N ARG A 156 21.21 9.10 -6.63
CA ARG A 156 21.63 8.29 -5.47
C ARG A 156 22.24 6.95 -5.87
N ASN A 157 21.97 6.49 -7.08
CA ASN A 157 22.42 5.20 -7.56
C ASN A 157 23.84 5.32 -8.12
N SER A 158 24.81 4.75 -7.42
CA SER A 158 26.22 4.73 -7.85
C SER A 158 26.46 3.87 -9.09
N LEU A 159 25.57 2.92 -9.39
CA LEU A 159 25.67 2.01 -10.53
C LEU A 159 25.11 2.62 -11.81
N ASP A 160 24.31 3.67 -11.69
CA ASP A 160 23.74 4.36 -12.83
C ASP A 160 24.69 5.46 -13.29
N THR A 161 25.04 5.45 -14.57
CA THR A 161 25.83 6.52 -15.22
C THR A 161 24.98 7.30 -16.22
N GLU A 162 23.71 6.94 -16.40
CA GLU A 162 22.77 7.60 -17.31
C GLU A 162 22.21 8.91 -16.74
N TRP A 163 22.46 9.25 -15.47
CA TRP A 163 22.16 10.58 -14.91
C TRP A 163 22.82 11.74 -15.68
N MET A 164 23.81 11.44 -16.52
CA MET A 164 24.46 12.38 -17.44
C MET A 164 23.57 12.77 -18.64
N VAL A 165 22.47 12.05 -18.89
CA VAL A 165 21.50 12.37 -19.94
C VAL A 165 20.40 13.23 -19.33
N LYS A 166 20.17 14.42 -19.91
CA LYS A 166 19.12 15.34 -19.46
C LYS A 166 17.78 14.58 -19.36
N PRO A 167 17.10 14.58 -18.19
CA PRO A 167 15.81 13.92 -18.07
C PRO A 167 14.80 14.58 -19.01
N PRO A 168 13.81 13.83 -19.53
CA PRO A 168 12.80 14.39 -20.42
C PRO A 168 12.04 15.52 -19.72
N ASP A 169 11.91 16.66 -20.40
CA ASP A 169 11.20 17.82 -19.84
C ASP A 169 9.70 17.50 -19.68
N ILE A 170 9.11 17.89 -18.55
CA ILE A 170 7.68 17.72 -18.31
C ILE A 170 6.92 18.71 -19.20
N PRO A 171 6.00 18.25 -20.07
CA PRO A 171 5.23 19.15 -20.92
C PRO A 171 4.38 20.12 -20.09
N LYS A 172 4.37 21.40 -20.47
CA LYS A 172 3.62 22.48 -19.78
C LYS A 172 2.15 22.15 -19.52
N VAL A 173 1.48 21.51 -20.48
CA VAL A 173 0.05 21.18 -20.36
C VAL A 173 -0.23 20.14 -19.28
N ARG A 174 0.79 19.37 -18.86
CA ARG A 174 0.64 18.23 -17.96
C ARG A 174 0.89 18.57 -16.48
N THR A 175 1.63 19.64 -16.17
CA THR A 175 1.96 20.03 -14.78
C THR A 175 0.73 20.33 -13.94
N LEU A 176 -0.19 21.16 -14.46
CA LEU A 176 -1.43 21.47 -13.74
C LEU A 176 -2.34 20.24 -13.59
N LEU A 177 -2.37 19.36 -14.60
CA LEU A 177 -3.10 18.10 -14.50
C LEU A 177 -2.52 17.22 -13.39
N PHE A 178 -1.19 17.07 -13.31
CA PHE A 178 -0.52 16.33 -12.25
C PHE A 178 -0.76 16.91 -10.88
N ALA A 179 -0.75 18.25 -10.74
CA ALA A 179 -1.10 18.89 -9.48
C ALA A 179 -2.50 18.46 -9.01
N ARG A 180 -3.51 18.48 -9.89
CA ARG A 180 -4.88 18.07 -9.57
C ARG A 180 -5.01 16.57 -9.28
N LEU A 181 -4.27 15.72 -9.99
CA LEU A 181 -4.23 14.28 -9.68
C LEU A 181 -3.61 14.01 -8.30
N CYS A 182 -2.54 14.72 -7.94
CA CYS A 182 -1.93 14.64 -6.62
C CYS A 182 -2.87 15.15 -5.51
N VAL A 183 -3.62 16.24 -5.73
CA VAL A 183 -4.65 16.68 -4.77
C VAL A 183 -5.72 15.61 -4.60
N ARG A 184 -6.20 15.00 -5.69
CA ARG A 184 -7.21 13.94 -5.60
C ARG A 184 -6.73 12.72 -4.84
N ALA A 185 -5.48 12.31 -5.08
CA ALA A 185 -4.85 11.24 -4.32
C ALA A 185 -4.73 11.57 -2.82
N ALA A 186 -4.44 12.83 -2.47
CA ALA A 186 -4.44 13.28 -1.09
C ALA A 186 -5.82 13.19 -0.44
N GLU A 187 -6.88 13.62 -1.16
CA GLU A 187 -8.27 13.54 -0.70
C GLU A 187 -8.69 12.08 -0.47
N TYR A 188 -8.32 11.15 -1.36
CA TYR A 188 -8.55 9.72 -1.13
C TYR A 188 -7.81 9.20 0.11
N ALA A 189 -6.54 9.54 0.30
CA ALA A 189 -5.80 9.13 1.48
C ALA A 189 -6.40 9.68 2.79
N GLU A 190 -6.96 10.89 2.78
CA GLU A 190 -7.67 11.48 3.92
C GLU A 190 -9.04 10.85 4.17
N GLN A 191 -9.76 10.51 3.10
CA GLN A 191 -11.00 9.74 3.19
C GLN A 191 -10.75 8.36 3.80
N ALA A 192 -9.71 7.66 3.34
CA ALA A 192 -9.29 6.37 3.89
C ALA A 192 -8.89 6.47 5.37
N LEU A 193 -8.16 7.52 5.76
CA LEU A 193 -7.80 7.75 7.15
C LEU A 193 -9.04 7.98 8.03
N SER A 194 -10.03 8.70 7.50
CA SER A 194 -11.26 9.00 8.23
C SER A 194 -12.13 7.76 8.41
N SER A 195 -12.23 6.90 7.38
CA SER A 195 -12.98 5.63 7.48
C SER A 195 -12.29 4.62 8.39
N ALA A 196 -10.96 4.48 8.32
CA ALA A 196 -10.21 3.59 9.22
C ALA A 196 -10.19 4.10 10.68
N GLY A 197 -10.20 5.41 10.89
CA GLY A 197 -10.19 6.03 12.22
C GLY A 197 -11.51 5.86 12.99
N ALA A 198 -12.63 5.60 12.31
CA ALA A 198 -13.94 5.40 12.93
C ALA A 198 -14.04 4.09 13.74
N VAL A 199 -13.20 3.09 13.45
CA VAL A 199 -13.21 1.75 14.08
C VAL A 199 -12.60 1.75 15.49
N GLY A 200 -11.89 2.83 15.86
CA GLY A 200 -11.06 2.90 17.08
C GLY A 200 -11.78 3.19 18.40
N ASP A 201 -13.10 3.43 18.40
CA ASP A 201 -13.86 3.81 19.60
C ASP A 201 -14.27 2.60 20.48
N GLN A 202 -14.09 1.37 19.96
CA GLN A 202 -14.58 0.14 20.58
C GLN A 202 -13.45 -0.73 21.21
N GLY A 203 -12.58 -0.10 22.00
CA GLY A 203 -11.56 -0.78 22.81
C GLY A 203 -10.25 -1.11 22.09
N ASP A 204 -9.19 -1.43 22.85
CA ASP A 204 -7.82 -1.61 22.31
C ASP A 204 -7.68 -2.77 21.29
N CYS A 205 -8.60 -3.74 21.29
CA CYS A 205 -8.55 -4.89 20.38
C CYS A 205 -9.22 -4.65 19.01
N SER A 206 -9.99 -3.58 18.83
CA SER A 206 -10.64 -3.23 17.55
C SER A 206 -9.85 -2.18 16.75
N LYS A 207 -8.75 -1.67 17.31
CA LYS A 207 -8.01 -0.56 16.69
C LYS A 207 -7.26 -1.05 15.45
N VAL A 208 -7.46 -0.34 14.34
CA VAL A 208 -6.63 -0.45 13.15
C VAL A 208 -5.18 -0.09 13.52
N ASP A 209 -4.22 -0.82 12.96
CA ASP A 209 -2.80 -0.62 13.23
C ASP A 209 -2.36 0.85 13.04
N GLU A 210 -1.67 1.39 14.05
CA GLU A 210 -1.17 2.77 14.06
C GLU A 210 -0.20 3.02 12.91
N VAL A 211 0.56 2.00 12.48
CA VAL A 211 1.50 2.11 11.36
C VAL A 211 0.76 2.40 10.06
N LEU A 212 -0.36 1.71 9.81
CA LEU A 212 -1.20 1.94 8.63
C LEU A 212 -1.83 3.34 8.65
N LEU A 213 -2.36 3.77 9.80
CA LEU A 213 -2.92 5.12 9.95
C LEU A 213 -1.84 6.20 9.73
N ASN A 214 -0.62 5.97 10.21
CA ASN A 214 0.51 6.85 9.97
C ASN A 214 0.95 6.86 8.50
N TYR A 215 0.87 5.71 7.82
CA TYR A 215 1.12 5.61 6.38
C TYR A 215 0.10 6.43 5.58
N MET A 216 -1.21 6.26 5.83
CA MET A 216 -2.27 7.04 5.15
C MET A 216 -2.07 8.56 5.34
N ARG A 217 -1.76 8.98 6.58
CA ARG A 217 -1.48 10.39 6.90
C ARG A 217 -0.22 10.91 6.19
N SER A 218 0.83 10.09 6.12
CA SER A 218 2.08 10.45 5.44
C SER A 218 1.85 10.55 3.94
N LEU A 219 1.14 9.59 3.34
CA LEU A 219 0.76 9.59 1.93
C LEU A 219 -0.02 10.86 1.57
N ALA A 220 -1.03 11.24 2.36
CA ALA A 220 -1.80 12.47 2.14
C ALA A 220 -0.91 13.74 2.09
N ARG A 221 0.04 13.84 3.04
CA ARG A 221 1.01 14.95 3.08
C ARG A 221 1.95 14.94 1.88
N VAL A 222 2.45 13.77 1.48
CA VAL A 222 3.31 13.61 0.30
C VAL A 222 2.58 14.02 -0.97
N CYS A 223 1.32 13.61 -1.11
CA CYS A 223 0.48 13.99 -2.25
C CYS A 223 0.26 15.51 -2.32
N ARG A 224 -0.04 16.16 -1.19
CA ARG A 224 -0.17 17.63 -1.14
C ARG A 224 1.13 18.35 -1.46
N ALA A 225 2.26 17.83 -0.97
CA ALA A 225 3.57 18.39 -1.29
C ALA A 225 3.91 18.25 -2.78
N LYS A 226 3.62 17.09 -3.38
CA LYS A 226 3.73 16.88 -4.84
C LYS A 226 2.87 17.86 -5.63
N ALA A 227 1.62 18.08 -5.20
CA ALA A 227 0.75 19.08 -5.83
C ALA A 227 1.36 20.48 -5.80
N CYS A 228 1.88 20.91 -4.63
CA CYS A 228 2.58 22.19 -4.50
C CYS A 228 3.79 22.27 -5.43
N ARG A 229 4.57 21.20 -5.55
CA ARG A 229 5.70 21.14 -6.47
C ARG A 229 5.26 21.34 -7.92
N PHE A 230 4.25 20.62 -8.39
CA PHE A 230 3.80 20.73 -9.78
C PHE A 230 3.22 22.12 -10.10
N ILE A 231 2.54 22.76 -9.16
CA ILE A 231 2.10 24.16 -9.31
C ILE A 231 3.30 25.11 -9.34
N GLY A 232 4.32 24.86 -8.51
CA GLY A 232 5.56 25.61 -8.54
C GLY A 232 6.31 25.50 -9.87
N VAL A 233 6.33 24.29 -10.47
CA VAL A 233 6.90 24.07 -11.81
C VAL A 233 6.09 24.81 -12.87
N ASP A 234 4.76 24.80 -12.77
CA ASP A 234 3.89 25.57 -13.66
C ASP A 234 4.18 27.09 -13.59
N ALA A 235 4.31 27.63 -12.39
CA ALA A 235 4.66 29.02 -12.16
C ALA A 235 6.06 29.38 -12.71
N GLU A 236 7.04 28.49 -12.56
CA GLU A 236 8.38 28.69 -13.11
C GLU A 236 8.38 28.65 -14.64
N MET A 237 7.65 27.72 -15.25
CA MET A 237 7.47 27.64 -16.70
C MET A 237 6.70 28.84 -17.29
N ALA A 238 5.96 29.58 -16.44
CA ALA A 238 5.31 30.86 -16.75
C ALA A 238 6.20 32.09 -16.46
N GLY A 239 7.46 31.88 -16.04
CA GLY A 239 8.43 32.93 -15.76
C GLY A 239 8.29 33.57 -14.36
N LYS A 240 7.43 33.03 -13.49
CA LYS A 240 7.21 33.52 -12.11
C LYS A 240 7.99 32.66 -11.10
N THR A 241 9.32 32.71 -11.18
CA THR A 241 10.20 31.92 -10.30
C THR A 241 10.01 32.24 -8.81
N GLY A 242 9.72 33.50 -8.44
CA GLY A 242 9.45 33.88 -7.05
C GLY A 242 8.23 33.17 -6.46
N GLU A 243 7.16 33.05 -7.25
CA GLU A 243 5.96 32.28 -6.89
C GLU A 243 6.25 30.77 -6.83
N GLY A 244 7.03 30.25 -7.79
CA GLY A 244 7.48 28.86 -7.79
C GLY A 244 8.23 28.45 -6.51
N ILE A 245 9.14 29.30 -6.02
CA ILE A 245 9.87 29.05 -4.77
C ILE A 245 8.92 29.06 -3.56
N ALA A 246 7.94 29.97 -3.52
CA ALA A 246 6.97 30.02 -2.43
C ALA A 246 6.13 28.73 -2.34
N TRP A 247 5.72 28.18 -3.49
CA TRP A 247 5.04 26.88 -3.58
C TRP A 247 5.91 25.72 -3.09
N LEU A 248 7.19 25.68 -3.45
CA LEU A 248 8.10 24.65 -2.94
C LEU A 248 8.27 24.72 -1.41
N ARG A 249 8.39 25.94 -0.86
CA ARG A 249 8.46 26.17 0.58
C ARG A 249 7.17 25.74 1.29
N ALA A 250 6.01 26.01 0.69
CA ALA A 250 4.73 25.52 1.21
C ALA A 250 4.69 23.98 1.24
N GLY A 251 5.11 23.33 0.15
CA GLY A 251 5.20 21.86 0.07
C GLY A 251 6.13 21.25 1.13
N ARG A 252 7.30 21.87 1.38
CA ARG A 252 8.21 21.44 2.47
C ARG A 252 7.58 21.57 3.85
N GLY A 253 6.81 22.64 4.07
CA GLY A 253 6.01 22.84 5.27
C GLY A 253 5.03 21.69 5.52
N VAL A 254 4.31 21.25 4.48
CA VAL A 254 3.35 20.13 4.55
C VAL A 254 4.04 18.81 4.94
N LEU A 255 5.23 18.55 4.41
CA LEU A 255 6.01 17.36 4.78
C LEU A 255 6.57 17.43 6.21
N GLY A 256 6.44 18.56 6.90
CA GLY A 256 7.04 18.78 8.23
C GLY A 256 8.55 19.05 8.17
N PHE A 257 9.10 19.32 6.98
CA PHE A 257 10.48 19.79 6.83
C PHE A 257 10.53 21.29 7.12
N ARG A 258 10.20 21.70 8.35
CA ARG A 258 10.40 23.09 8.80
C ARG A 258 11.90 23.30 9.03
N GLY A 259 12.59 23.67 7.95
CA GLY A 259 13.92 24.26 7.97
C GLY A 259 13.80 25.71 8.43
N THR A 260 14.68 26.09 9.36
CA THR A 260 14.93 27.46 9.81
C THR A 260 15.11 28.44 8.65
N LEU A 261 14.75 29.71 8.90
CA LEU A 261 14.86 30.94 8.09
C LEU A 261 13.47 31.46 7.67
N GLU A 262 13.03 32.68 7.97
CA GLU A 262 13.56 33.84 8.70
C GLU A 262 12.35 34.79 8.84
N GLY A 263 12.01 35.25 10.06
CA GLY A 263 10.92 36.23 10.26
C GLY A 263 9.93 36.01 11.42
N ASP A 264 10.18 35.10 12.37
CA ASP A 264 9.37 35.04 13.60
C ASP A 264 10.19 35.59 14.78
N ALA A 265 9.97 36.87 15.08
CA ALA A 265 10.40 37.50 16.30
C ALA A 265 9.60 36.94 17.48
N ILE A 266 10.32 36.34 18.43
CA ILE A 266 10.07 36.29 19.88
C ILE A 266 8.61 36.04 20.30
N GLY A 267 8.31 34.76 20.56
CA GLY A 267 7.16 34.32 21.36
C GLY A 267 7.51 33.03 22.08
N THR A 268 7.99 33.14 23.32
CA THR A 268 8.29 32.05 24.24
C THR A 268 7.07 31.13 24.47
N GLY A 269 7.20 29.83 24.21
CA GLY A 269 6.13 28.86 24.51
C GLY A 269 6.42 27.42 24.13
N LYS A 270 7.34 26.77 24.87
CA LYS A 270 7.33 25.33 25.22
C LYS A 270 6.83 24.31 24.15
N GLY A 271 7.73 23.79 23.32
CA GLY A 271 7.42 22.63 22.43
C GLY A 271 8.55 22.08 21.55
N GLY A 272 9.81 22.44 21.80
CA GLY A 272 10.90 22.31 20.82
C GLY A 272 11.78 21.05 20.86
N PHE A 273 11.47 20.02 21.64
CA PHE A 273 12.37 18.86 21.78
C PHE A 273 12.15 17.79 20.69
N GLY A 274 10.93 17.64 20.15
CA GLY A 274 10.61 16.63 19.13
C GLY A 274 11.12 16.95 17.71
N ALA A 275 11.26 18.23 17.36
CA ALA A 275 11.69 18.68 16.03
C ALA A 275 13.21 18.56 15.80
N ARG A 276 14.01 18.66 16.87
CA ARG A 276 15.46 18.39 16.81
C ARG A 276 15.74 16.89 16.76
N PHE A 277 14.95 16.07 17.45
CA PHE A 277 15.09 14.62 17.45
C PHE A 277 14.71 13.97 16.10
N THR A 278 13.73 14.50 15.38
CA THR A 278 13.39 14.04 14.01
C THR A 278 14.45 14.41 12.97
N LYS A 279 15.10 15.58 13.09
CA LYS A 279 16.27 15.92 12.26
C LYS A 279 17.48 15.05 12.59
N LEU A 280 17.68 14.69 13.86
CA LEU A 280 18.75 13.78 14.26
C LEU A 280 18.47 12.34 13.81
N LYS A 281 17.24 11.83 13.99
CA LYS A 281 16.82 10.50 13.52
C LYS A 281 16.92 10.40 11.99
N ARG A 282 16.56 11.47 11.28
CA ARG A 282 16.77 11.59 9.83
C ARG A 282 18.25 11.64 9.46
N GLY A 283 19.05 12.46 10.13
CA GLY A 283 20.49 12.49 9.93
C GLY A 283 21.21 11.22 10.40
N TRP A 284 20.51 10.31 11.08
CA TRP A 284 21.01 9.01 11.52
C TRP A 284 20.49 7.87 10.63
N SER A 285 19.28 7.97 10.07
CA SER A 285 18.79 7.09 9.01
C SER A 285 19.54 7.36 7.71
N GLU A 286 19.72 8.62 7.34
CA GLU A 286 20.49 9.08 6.18
C GLU A 286 21.96 8.64 6.30
N ARG A 287 22.61 8.82 7.48
CA ARG A 287 23.95 8.27 7.72
C ARG A 287 24.01 6.74 7.80
N ARG A 288 22.90 6.06 8.12
CA ARG A 288 22.83 4.60 8.16
C ARG A 288 22.58 4.03 6.78
N GLU A 289 21.86 4.73 5.94
CA GLU A 289 21.69 4.45 4.51
C GLU A 289 22.99 4.74 3.76
N GLU A 290 23.61 5.90 3.97
CA GLU A 290 24.95 6.22 3.42
C GLU A 290 25.99 5.20 3.89
N ARG A 291 26.02 4.82 5.18
CA ARG A 291 26.94 3.76 5.67
C ARG A 291 26.58 2.36 5.22
N LYS A 292 25.32 2.06 4.88
CA LYS A 292 24.95 0.76 4.30
C LYS A 292 25.41 0.69 2.86
N ILE A 293 25.18 1.76 2.09
CA ILE A 293 25.68 1.89 0.71
C ILE A 293 27.22 1.84 0.71
N GLU A 294 27.90 2.55 1.62
CA GLU A 294 29.37 2.50 1.77
C GLU A 294 29.88 1.13 2.29
N LYS A 295 29.15 0.45 3.17
CA LYS A 295 29.56 -0.88 3.68
C LYS A 295 29.32 -1.97 2.64
N GLU A 296 28.29 -1.83 1.81
CA GLU A 296 27.99 -2.70 0.68
C GLU A 296 29.05 -2.54 -0.42
N THR A 297 29.50 -1.30 -0.71
CA THR A 297 30.61 -1.04 -1.65
C THR A 297 31.98 -1.50 -1.14
N VAL A 298 32.19 -1.58 0.18
CA VAL A 298 33.43 -2.15 0.76
C VAL A 298 33.37 -3.68 0.88
N SER A 299 32.17 -4.27 1.00
CA SER A 299 32.00 -5.73 0.99
C SER A 299 32.13 -6.34 -0.41
N SER A 300 31.88 -5.57 -1.48
CA SER A 300 32.02 -6.04 -2.87
C SER A 300 33.46 -6.26 -3.33
N THR A 301 34.46 -5.90 -2.51
CA THR A 301 35.88 -6.23 -2.76
C THR A 301 36.30 -7.63 -2.29
N ARG A 302 35.40 -8.42 -1.67
CA ARG A 302 35.75 -9.75 -1.16
C ARG A 302 34.81 -10.82 -1.71
N GLY A 303 35.00 -11.13 -2.99
CA GLY A 303 34.80 -12.45 -3.58
C GLY A 303 33.48 -13.16 -3.28
N GLU A 304 32.38 -12.66 -3.83
CA GLU A 304 31.20 -13.47 -4.15
C GLU A 304 30.46 -12.78 -5.31
N GLU A 305 30.95 -13.07 -6.52
CA GLU A 305 30.41 -12.67 -7.81
C GLU A 305 29.23 -13.59 -8.16
N LEU A 306 28.04 -13.33 -7.57
CA LEU A 306 26.70 -13.68 -8.09
C LEU A 306 25.60 -13.32 -7.07
N GLU A 307 24.75 -12.35 -7.44
CA GLU A 307 23.34 -12.17 -7.01
C GLU A 307 23.02 -11.75 -5.57
N ARG A 308 23.77 -10.83 -4.97
CA ARG A 308 23.18 -9.89 -3.99
C ARG A 308 23.65 -8.47 -4.29
N GLU A 309 23.25 -8.00 -5.47
CA GLU A 309 23.35 -6.59 -5.84
C GLU A 309 22.49 -5.77 -4.86
N ALA A 310 23.04 -4.68 -4.34
CA ALA A 310 22.39 -3.81 -3.36
C ALA A 310 21.11 -3.20 -3.94
N GLU A 311 19.97 -3.90 -3.82
CA GLU A 311 18.65 -3.35 -4.13
C GLU A 311 18.45 -2.12 -3.24
N MET A 312 18.42 -0.94 -3.86
CA MET A 312 18.24 0.33 -3.19
C MET A 312 16.91 0.31 -2.42
N ASP A 313 17.00 0.38 -1.09
CA ASP A 313 15.82 0.33 -0.22
C ASP A 313 14.94 1.56 -0.46
N TRP A 314 13.67 1.33 -0.81
CA TRP A 314 12.69 2.36 -1.10
C TRP A 314 12.03 2.94 0.16
N GLY A 315 12.28 2.36 1.34
CA GLY A 315 11.83 2.85 2.63
C GLY A 315 10.32 2.71 2.88
N ASP A 316 9.94 2.85 4.16
CA ASP A 316 8.55 2.72 4.64
C ASP A 316 7.84 4.07 4.85
N ASP A 317 8.34 5.14 4.24
CA ASP A 317 7.94 6.52 4.53
C ASP A 317 6.91 7.11 3.54
N ALA A 318 6.28 6.27 2.74
CA ALA A 318 5.35 6.65 1.67
C ALA A 318 5.98 7.60 0.60
N GLY A 319 7.30 7.59 0.43
CA GLY A 319 8.02 8.46 -0.51
C GLY A 319 8.21 9.89 -0.02
N ARG A 320 8.13 10.10 1.31
CA ARG A 320 8.28 11.42 1.94
C ARG A 320 9.68 12.00 1.76
N GLU A 321 10.70 11.18 1.92
CA GLU A 321 12.10 11.58 1.79
C GLU A 321 12.45 11.86 0.34
N GLU A 322 11.98 11.02 -0.60
CA GLU A 322 12.15 11.27 -2.03
C GLU A 322 11.54 12.60 -2.45
N GLU A 323 10.28 12.88 -2.07
CA GLU A 323 9.67 14.17 -2.37
C GLU A 323 10.41 15.33 -1.68
N GLY A 324 10.90 15.12 -0.45
CA GLY A 324 11.74 16.09 0.26
C GLY A 324 13.04 16.41 -0.48
N ARG A 325 13.71 15.41 -1.05
CA ARG A 325 14.94 15.58 -1.87
C ARG A 325 14.63 16.37 -3.13
N VAL A 326 13.55 16.02 -3.83
CA VAL A 326 13.11 16.75 -5.04
C VAL A 326 12.84 18.22 -4.73
N LEU A 327 12.09 18.50 -3.65
CA LEU A 327 11.79 19.87 -3.23
C LEU A 327 13.06 20.66 -2.88
N ASN A 328 14.01 20.06 -2.18
CA ASN A 328 15.28 20.73 -1.83
C ASN A 328 16.13 21.03 -3.07
N MET A 329 16.23 20.08 -4.01
CA MET A 329 16.94 20.25 -5.26
C MET A 329 16.34 21.40 -6.08
N LEU A 330 15.02 21.41 -6.25
CA LEU A 330 14.32 22.46 -7.01
C LEU A 330 14.42 23.82 -6.31
N GLU A 331 14.25 23.87 -4.99
CA GLU A 331 14.35 25.12 -4.22
C GLU A 331 15.77 25.71 -4.35
N ALA A 332 16.81 24.89 -4.19
CA ALA A 332 18.20 25.35 -4.33
C ALA A 332 18.50 25.85 -5.74
N LYS A 333 17.98 25.16 -6.77
CA LYS A 333 18.16 25.57 -8.18
C LYS A 333 17.45 26.89 -8.46
N TRP A 334 16.18 27.01 -8.08
CA TRP A 334 15.37 28.19 -8.38
C TRP A 334 15.74 29.39 -7.51
N ALA A 335 16.17 29.19 -6.26
CA ALA A 335 16.71 30.26 -5.44
C ALA A 335 17.97 30.87 -6.09
N LYS A 336 18.93 30.02 -6.50
CA LYS A 336 20.12 30.50 -7.23
C LYS A 336 19.76 31.24 -8.52
N MET A 337 18.82 30.71 -9.30
CA MET A 337 18.36 31.35 -10.54
C MET A 337 17.63 32.67 -10.27
N ASN A 338 16.86 32.75 -9.18
CA ASN A 338 16.16 33.97 -8.80
C ASN A 338 17.13 35.04 -8.30
N ASP A 339 18.12 34.67 -7.50
CA ASP A 339 19.08 35.63 -6.95
C ASP A 339 20.05 36.16 -8.03
N THR A 340 20.29 35.39 -9.09
CA THR A 340 21.26 35.75 -10.15
C THR A 340 20.63 36.36 -11.40
N ILE A 341 19.42 35.91 -11.80
CA ILE A 341 18.83 36.26 -13.11
C ILE A 341 17.49 36.98 -12.94
N ASN A 342 16.56 36.44 -12.15
CA ASN A 342 15.17 36.93 -12.18
C ASN A 342 14.87 38.05 -11.15
N THR A 343 15.56 38.05 -10.01
CA THR A 343 15.42 39.03 -8.90
C THR A 343 13.96 39.27 -8.46
N GLN A 344 13.11 38.23 -8.49
CA GLN A 344 11.70 38.37 -8.12
C GLN A 344 11.52 38.24 -6.60
N LEU A 345 10.59 39.03 -6.06
CA LEU A 345 10.18 38.89 -4.65
C LEU A 345 9.54 37.51 -4.42
N ILE A 346 9.91 36.86 -3.33
CA ILE A 346 9.35 35.56 -2.93
C ILE A 346 8.21 35.82 -1.95
N PRO A 347 6.95 35.54 -2.30
CA PRO A 347 5.83 35.75 -1.40
C PRO A 347 5.85 34.77 -0.22
N SER A 348 5.12 35.10 0.86
CA SER A 348 5.02 34.23 2.04
C SER A 348 4.33 32.91 1.73
N SER A 349 4.93 31.79 2.13
CA SER A 349 4.47 30.43 1.80
C SER A 349 3.18 29.98 2.53
N SER A 350 2.71 30.72 3.55
CA SER A 350 1.60 30.32 4.43
C SER A 350 0.23 30.26 3.74
N SER A 351 -0.01 31.13 2.75
CA SER A 351 -1.33 31.25 2.11
C SER A 351 -1.52 30.30 0.91
N TYR A 352 -0.45 29.70 0.40
CA TYR A 352 -0.50 28.93 -0.83
C TYR A 352 -1.24 27.61 -0.71
N LEU A 353 -1.24 26.98 0.47
CA LEU A 353 -2.00 25.74 0.67
C LEU A 353 -3.51 25.92 0.51
N ALA A 354 -4.03 27.10 0.84
CA ALA A 354 -5.45 27.43 0.63
C ALA A 354 -5.81 27.61 -0.85
N ASN A 355 -4.82 27.85 -1.71
CA ASN A 355 -5.00 28.06 -3.14
C ASN A 355 -4.83 26.77 -3.96
N LEU A 356 -4.78 25.60 -3.32
CA LEU A 356 -4.71 24.33 -4.05
C LEU A 356 -5.99 24.12 -4.88
N PRO A 357 -5.87 23.74 -6.16
CA PRO A 357 -7.02 23.43 -6.97
C PRO A 357 -7.70 22.15 -6.48
N SER A 358 -9.00 22.00 -6.77
CA SER A 358 -9.72 20.76 -6.50
C SER A 358 -9.08 19.56 -7.22
N GLY A 359 -9.15 18.40 -6.57
CA GLY A 359 -8.76 17.14 -7.15
C GLY A 359 -9.50 16.81 -8.44
N ARG A 360 -8.84 16.07 -9.34
CA ARG A 360 -9.47 15.49 -10.54
C ARG A 360 -9.34 13.97 -10.52
N ASP A 361 -10.44 13.27 -10.74
CA ASP A 361 -10.44 11.82 -10.91
C ASP A 361 -9.98 11.40 -12.31
N ILE A 362 -9.23 10.30 -12.36
CA ILE A 362 -8.76 9.68 -13.61
C ILE A 362 -9.29 8.26 -13.80
N HIS A 363 -9.48 7.54 -12.71
CA HIS A 363 -10.02 6.20 -12.75
C HIS A 363 -11.53 6.28 -12.73
N SER A 364 -12.19 5.63 -13.70
CA SER A 364 -13.60 5.29 -13.55
C SER A 364 -13.77 4.38 -12.33
N THR A 365 -14.96 4.40 -11.72
CA THR A 365 -15.31 3.48 -10.63
C THR A 365 -14.89 2.05 -11.02
N PRO A 366 -14.03 1.37 -10.24
CA PRO A 366 -13.57 0.03 -10.57
C PRO A 366 -14.75 -0.90 -10.84
N ALA A 367 -14.60 -1.78 -11.84
CA ALA A 367 -15.61 -2.79 -12.10
C ALA A 367 -15.84 -3.63 -10.83
N ALA A 368 -17.11 -3.87 -10.50
CA ALA A 368 -17.46 -4.68 -9.34
C ALA A 368 -16.77 -6.04 -9.42
N TYR A 369 -16.12 -6.44 -8.33
CA TYR A 369 -15.48 -7.74 -8.25
C TYR A 369 -16.55 -8.83 -8.29
N SER A 370 -16.42 -9.75 -9.24
CA SER A 370 -17.26 -10.94 -9.34
C SER A 370 -16.44 -12.15 -8.91
N PRO A 371 -16.79 -12.82 -7.79
CA PRO A 371 -16.12 -14.06 -7.41
C PRO A 371 -16.40 -15.15 -8.45
N PRO A 372 -15.47 -16.10 -8.64
CA PRO A 372 -15.71 -17.25 -9.51
C PRO A 372 -16.89 -18.06 -8.95
N GLN A 373 -17.91 -18.26 -9.78
CA GLN A 373 -19.08 -19.07 -9.44
C GLN A 373 -18.87 -20.49 -9.97
N LEU A 374 -19.22 -21.48 -9.14
CA LEU A 374 -19.29 -22.87 -9.59
C LEU A 374 -20.49 -23.04 -10.51
N ASP A 375 -20.33 -23.87 -11.54
CA ASP A 375 -21.42 -24.16 -12.46
C ASP A 375 -22.60 -24.85 -11.74
N ALA A 376 -23.82 -24.59 -12.21
CA ALA A 376 -25.04 -25.08 -11.58
C ALA A 376 -25.06 -26.62 -11.52
N GLU A 377 -24.56 -27.29 -12.56
CA GLU A 377 -24.44 -28.75 -12.60
C GLU A 377 -23.46 -29.28 -11.55
N GLN A 378 -22.35 -28.58 -11.36
CA GLN A 378 -21.34 -28.94 -10.36
C GLN A 378 -21.88 -28.74 -8.93
N LEU A 379 -22.65 -27.68 -8.69
CA LEU A 379 -23.33 -27.45 -7.42
C LEU A 379 -24.38 -28.54 -7.12
N VAL A 380 -25.14 -28.98 -8.13
CA VAL A 380 -26.10 -30.08 -7.99
C VAL A 380 -25.38 -31.38 -7.66
N ARG A 381 -24.25 -31.68 -8.33
CA ARG A 381 -23.42 -32.86 -8.03
C ARG A 381 -22.84 -32.82 -6.61
N MET A 382 -22.43 -31.65 -6.11
CA MET A 382 -21.92 -31.51 -4.74
C MET A 382 -23.02 -31.59 -3.66
N ARG A 383 -24.28 -31.35 -4.03
CA ARG A 383 -25.44 -31.55 -3.15
C ARG A 383 -26.01 -32.97 -3.20
N ALA A 384 -25.58 -33.78 -4.16
CA ALA A 384 -25.95 -35.19 -4.20
C ALA A 384 -25.31 -35.91 -3.00
N PRO A 385 -26.04 -36.78 -2.29
CA PRO A 385 -25.45 -37.64 -1.27
C PRO A 385 -24.25 -38.41 -1.85
N PRO A 386 -23.19 -38.68 -1.08
CA PRO A 386 -22.06 -39.45 -1.58
C PRO A 386 -22.59 -40.81 -2.06
N ASP A 387 -22.39 -41.12 -3.34
CA ASP A 387 -22.81 -42.39 -3.92
C ASP A 387 -22.21 -43.53 -3.08
N THR A 388 -23.09 -44.29 -2.43
CA THR A 388 -22.70 -45.53 -1.76
C THR A 388 -22.07 -46.41 -2.83
N HIS A 389 -20.76 -46.63 -2.72
CA HIS A 389 -19.96 -47.46 -3.62
C HIS A 389 -20.78 -48.64 -4.15
N VAL A 390 -21.05 -48.64 -5.46
CA VAL A 390 -21.32 -49.89 -6.17
C VAL A 390 -20.08 -50.74 -5.98
N SER A 391 -20.26 -51.80 -5.22
CA SER A 391 -19.34 -52.91 -5.03
C SER A 391 -18.62 -53.20 -6.35
N PHE A 392 -17.29 -53.17 -6.31
CA PHE A 392 -16.47 -53.82 -7.31
C PHE A 392 -16.85 -55.30 -7.28
N ASP A 393 -17.76 -55.71 -8.16
CA ASP A 393 -17.98 -57.11 -8.44
C ASP A 393 -16.69 -57.65 -9.04
N VAL A 394 -15.97 -58.38 -8.21
CA VAL A 394 -14.88 -59.27 -8.58
C VAL A 394 -15.52 -60.36 -9.45
N ALA A 395 -15.61 -60.10 -10.74
CA ALA A 395 -15.97 -61.11 -11.73
C ALA A 395 -14.75 -62.04 -11.89
N ASP A 396 -14.81 -63.11 -11.11
CA ASP A 396 -14.11 -64.37 -11.29
C ASP A 396 -14.19 -64.83 -12.76
N SER A 397 -13.04 -65.03 -13.40
CA SER A 397 -12.93 -65.70 -14.70
C SER A 397 -11.61 -66.45 -14.77
N SER A 398 -11.57 -67.58 -14.07
CA SER A 398 -10.65 -68.71 -14.31
C SER A 398 -10.99 -69.39 -15.64
N ASP A 399 -10.05 -69.50 -16.58
CA ASP A 399 -9.32 -70.74 -16.93
C ASP A 399 -8.75 -70.79 -18.38
N GLU A 400 -7.44 -71.05 -18.42
CA GLU A 400 -6.66 -71.91 -19.35
C GLU A 400 -6.35 -71.51 -20.83
N ALA A 401 -5.11 -71.03 -20.99
CA ALA A 401 -3.95 -71.64 -21.69
C ALA A 401 -3.73 -71.65 -23.22
N ALA A 402 -2.43 -71.37 -23.51
CA ALA A 402 -1.58 -71.72 -24.65
C ALA A 402 -1.74 -70.89 -25.94
N ASP A 403 -0.71 -70.44 -26.68
CA ASP A 403 0.75 -70.41 -26.59
C ASP A 403 1.21 -69.54 -27.79
N GLY A 404 2.41 -68.94 -27.75
CA GLY A 404 3.18 -68.69 -28.98
C GLY A 404 3.47 -67.25 -29.42
N ARG A 405 4.70 -66.83 -29.08
CA ARG A 405 5.69 -66.07 -29.87
C ARG A 405 5.59 -64.53 -30.06
N GLU A 406 6.53 -63.88 -29.37
CA GLU A 406 7.74 -63.23 -29.94
C GLU A 406 7.58 -62.07 -30.94
N VAL A 407 7.99 -60.85 -30.55
CA VAL A 407 9.23 -60.16 -30.96
C VAL A 407 9.12 -58.63 -30.72
N ALA A 408 10.19 -58.12 -30.11
CA ALA A 408 10.69 -56.76 -29.95
C ALA A 408 10.27 -55.63 -30.92
N GLY A 409 10.30 -54.38 -30.42
CA GLY A 409 10.64 -53.23 -31.26
C GLY A 409 10.20 -51.84 -30.76
N ARG A 410 11.16 -51.11 -30.16
CA ARG A 410 11.38 -49.65 -30.18
C ARG A 410 10.28 -48.70 -30.71
N GLY A 411 10.09 -47.61 -29.97
CA GLY A 411 10.45 -46.27 -30.47
C GLY A 411 9.32 -45.23 -30.62
N TYR A 412 9.49 -44.13 -29.89
CA TYR A 412 9.17 -42.72 -30.21
C TYR A 412 7.82 -42.39 -30.87
N PHE A 413 6.98 -41.65 -30.15
CA PHE A 413 6.82 -40.19 -30.30
C PHE A 413 6.32 -39.57 -28.99
#